data_AF-A0A537AIZ5-F1
#
_entry.id   AF-A0A537AIZ5-F1
#
_cell.length_a   1.000
_cell.length_b   1.000
_cell.length_c   1.000
_cell.angle_alpha   90.00
_cell.angle_beta   90.00
_cell.angle_gamma   90.00
#
_symmetry.space_group_name_H-M   'P 1'
#
loop_
_entity.id
_entity.type
_entity.pdbx_description
1 polymer ?
#
loop_
_entity_poly.entity_id
_entity_poly.type
_entity_poly.pdbx_seq_one_letter_code
_entity_poly.pdbx_strand_id
1 'polypeptide(L)' 'MSTTPALAADVPTALQFICNKCKALSNVQTFEQTRDGTVFCRCDHCGTKNKVVRTGQTPSQPGLLPVTGVIQ' A
#
# COMPACT_ATOMS: atom_id res chain seq x y z
N MET A 1 -23.06 -30.46 14.17
CA MET A 1 -21.86 -30.59 13.32
C MET A 1 -21.60 -29.22 12.73
N SER A 2 -20.48 -28.61 13.10
CA SER A 2 -20.13 -27.22 12.80
C SER A 2 -19.59 -27.10 11.39
N THR A 3 -20.23 -26.31 10.52
CA THR A 3 -19.65 -25.89 9.24
C THR A 3 -19.28 -24.41 9.31
N THR A 4 -17.98 -24.19 9.46
CA THR A 4 -17.24 -22.94 9.52
C THR A 4 -17.55 -22.02 8.33
N PRO A 5 -17.74 -20.69 8.51
CA PRO A 5 -17.78 -19.75 7.41
C PRO A 5 -16.33 -19.33 7.10
N ALA A 6 -15.77 -19.75 5.98
CA ALA A 6 -14.45 -19.29 5.55
C ALA A 6 -14.29 -19.36 4.03
N LEU A 7 -15.24 -18.77 3.30
CA LEU A 7 -14.95 -18.23 1.97
C LEU A 7 -14.90 -16.71 2.12
N ALA A 8 -13.87 -16.23 2.82
CA ALA A 8 -13.35 -14.91 2.50
C ALA A 8 -12.84 -15.05 1.06
N ALA A 9 -13.65 -14.58 0.12
CA ALA A 9 -13.28 -14.48 -1.27
C ALA A 9 -11.85 -13.95 -1.35
N ASP A 10 -11.06 -14.56 -2.24
CA ASP A 10 -9.75 -14.12 -2.69
C ASP A 10 -9.88 -12.71 -3.28
N VAL A 11 -10.12 -11.71 -2.42
CA VAL A 11 -9.93 -10.32 -2.76
C VAL A 11 -8.43 -10.24 -2.89
N PRO A 12 -7.88 -10.02 -4.10
CA PRO A 12 -6.44 -9.80 -4.22
C PRO A 12 -6.16 -8.67 -3.24
N THR A 13 -5.37 -8.92 -2.20
CA THR A 13 -5.15 -7.96 -1.13
C THR A 13 -4.60 -6.72 -1.79
N ALA A 14 -5.49 -5.77 -2.09
CA ALA A 14 -5.15 -4.60 -2.85
C ALA A 14 -4.19 -3.86 -1.94
N LEU A 15 -2.92 -3.77 -2.32
CA LEU A 15 -1.94 -3.13 -1.47
C LEU A 15 -2.38 -1.68 -1.32
N GLN A 16 -2.46 -1.20 -0.09
CA GLN A 16 -2.87 0.17 0.25
C GLN A 16 -1.71 0.85 0.96
N PHE A 17 -1.77 2.17 1.05
CA PHE A 17 -0.82 2.96 1.83
C PHE A 17 -1.50 4.23 2.32
N ILE A 18 -0.99 4.81 3.40
CA ILE A 18 -1.48 6.10 3.90
C ILE A 18 -0.62 7.20 3.29
N CYS A 19 -1.23 8.06 2.48
CA CYS A 19 -0.51 9.18 1.87
C CYS A 19 0.06 10.12 2.94
N ASN A 20 1.35 10.41 2.88
CA ASN A 20 2.00 11.22 3.90
C ASN A 20 1.60 12.71 3.85
N LYS A 21 1.22 13.21 2.67
CA LYS A 21 0.73 14.59 2.47
C LYS A 21 -0.73 14.74 2.89
N CYS A 22 -1.58 13.83 2.44
CA CYS A 22 -3.03 13.97 2.47
C CYS A 22 -3.64 13.20 3.67
N LYS A 23 -2.82 12.36 4.34
CA LYS A 23 -3.20 11.46 5.44
C LYS A 23 -4.38 10.53 5.12
N ALA A 24 -4.72 10.41 3.84
CA ALA A 24 -5.78 9.55 3.32
C ALA A 24 -5.24 8.18 2.94
N LEU A 25 -6.07 7.16 3.10
CA LEU A 25 -5.82 5.81 2.59
C LEU A 25 -5.89 5.84 1.05
N SER A 26 -4.88 5.29 0.39
CA SER A 26 -4.80 5.21 -1.06
C SER A 26 -4.46 3.78 -1.47
N ASN A 27 -5.10 3.29 -2.53
CA ASN A 27 -4.75 2.01 -3.12
C ASN A 27 -3.47 2.15 -3.96
N VAL A 28 -2.65 1.13 -3.97
CA VAL A 28 -1.50 0.99 -4.86
C VAL A 28 -2.01 0.49 -6.20
N GLN A 29 -2.07 1.38 -7.18
CA GLN A 29 -2.35 0.99 -8.56
C GLN A 29 -1.10 0.45 -9.26
N THR A 30 0.05 1.07 -9.03
CA THR A 30 1.33 0.71 -9.67
C THR A 30 2.49 1.04 -8.74
N PHE A 31 3.51 0.18 -8.76
CA PHE A 31 4.78 0.46 -8.12
C PHE A 31 5.72 1.10 -9.13
N GLU A 32 6.18 2.30 -8.83
CA GLU A 32 7.22 2.98 -9.59
C GLU A 32 8.54 2.96 -8.80
N GLN A 33 9.66 3.03 -9.51
CA GLN A 33 10.99 3.06 -8.90
C GLN A 33 11.77 4.24 -9.47
N THR A 34 12.43 5.01 -8.61
CA THR A 34 13.36 6.05 -9.04
C THR A 34 14.68 5.43 -9.52
N ARG A 35 15.51 6.22 -10.22
CA ARG A 35 16.83 5.78 -10.70
C ARG A 35 17.74 5.29 -9.57
N ASP A 36 17.57 5.82 -8.37
CA ASP A 36 18.31 5.44 -7.16
C ASP A 36 17.78 4.16 -6.48
N GLY A 37 16.82 3.46 -7.11
CA GLY A 37 16.23 2.23 -6.60
C GLY A 37 15.12 2.44 -5.57
N THR A 38 14.74 3.69 -5.26
CA THR A 38 13.66 3.98 -4.30
C THR A 38 12.29 3.66 -4.90
N VAL A 39 11.52 2.79 -4.24
CA VAL A 39 10.16 2.44 -4.67
C VAL A 39 9.14 3.44 -4.11
N PHE A 40 8.19 3.86 -4.96
CA PHE A 40 7.12 4.77 -4.59
C PHE A 40 5.80 4.43 -5.28
N CYS A 41 4.71 4.93 -4.70
CA CYS A 41 3.36 4.85 -5.25
C CYS A 41 2.75 6.26 -5.31
N ARG A 42 1.91 6.53 -6.30
CA ARG A 42 1.17 7.80 -6.39
C ARG A 42 -0.13 7.70 -5.62
N CYS A 43 -0.42 8.74 -4.84
CA CYS A 43 -1.71 8.87 -4.18
C CYS A 43 -2.80 9.18 -5.19
N ASP A 44 -3.88 8.40 -5.16
CA ASP A 44 -5.03 8.58 -6.05
C ASP A 44 -5.73 9.93 -5.80
N HIS A 45 -5.81 10.35 -4.54
CA HIS A 45 -6.46 11.60 -4.15
C HIS A 45 -5.71 12.87 -4.57
N CYS A 46 -4.38 12.88 -4.49
CA CYS A 46 -3.59 14.11 -4.58
C CYS A 46 -2.34 14.01 -5.46
N GLY A 47 -2.17 12.89 -6.17
CA GLY A 47 -1.07 12.64 -7.12
C GLY A 47 0.33 12.57 -6.49
N THR A 48 0.45 12.74 -5.17
CA THR A 48 1.75 12.82 -4.49
C THR A 48 2.45 11.47 -4.54
N LYS A 49 3.75 11.49 -4.87
CA LYS A 49 4.61 10.30 -4.89
C LYS A 49 5.02 9.96 -3.45
N ASN A 50 4.50 8.87 -2.94
CA ASN A 50 4.76 8.38 -1.59
C ASN A 50 5.77 7.23 -1.65
N LYS A 51 6.91 7.41 -0.99
CA LYS A 51 7.95 6.38 -0.91
C LYS A 51 7.45 5.24 -0.02
N VAL A 52 7.33 4.04 -0.58
CA VAL A 52 6.81 2.85 0.12
C VAL A 52 7.89 1.78 0.24
N VAL A 53 7.79 0.95 1.27
CA VAL A 53 8.68 -0.22 1.44
C VAL A 53 7.91 -1.50 1.13
N ARG A 54 8.24 -2.16 0.01
CA ARG A 54 7.59 -3.41 -0.42
C ARG A 54 7.79 -4.57 0.56
N THR A 55 8.96 -4.64 1.19
CA THR A 55 9.33 -5.70 2.16
C THR A 55 8.81 -5.44 3.57
N GLY A 56 8.23 -4.26 3.82
CA GLY A 56 7.77 -3.84 5.14
C GLY A 56 6.31 -4.14 5.43
N GLN A 57 5.67 -5.09 4.72
CA GLN A 57 4.32 -5.55 5.07
C GLN A 57 4.33 -5.93 6.55
N THR A 58 3.66 -5.12 7.38
CA THR A 58 3.63 -5.38 8.81
C THR A 58 2.75 -6.62 9.02
N PRO A 59 3.19 -7.61 9.81
CA PRO A 59 2.39 -8.80 10.11
C PRO A 59 1.00 -8.45 10.68
N SER A 60 0.90 -7.27 11.30
CA SER A 60 -0.31 -6.74 11.92
C SER A 60 -1.37 -6.25 10.92
N GLN A 61 -0.98 -5.86 9.70
CA GLN A 61 -1.91 -5.41 8.65
C GLN A 61 -1.42 -5.88 7.28
N PRO A 62 -1.71 -7.14 6.91
CA PRO A 62 -1.46 -7.62 5.56
C PRO A 62 -2.19 -6.71 4.57
N GLY A 63 -1.44 -6.15 3.62
CA GLY A 63 -1.98 -5.24 2.61
C GLY A 63 -1.65 -3.77 2.82
N LEU A 64 -1.27 -3.30 4.00
CA LEU A 64 -0.89 -1.90 4.20
C LEU A 64 0.63 -1.73 4.11
N LEU A 65 1.09 -0.94 3.14
CA LEU A 65 2.50 -0.63 2.96
C LEU A 65 2.91 0.57 3.81
N PRO A 66 4.03 0.46 4.55
CA PRO A 66 4.57 1.60 5.27
C PRO A 66 5.12 2.63 4.27
N VAL A 67 4.72 3.89 4.47
CA VAL A 67 5.25 5.05 3.76
C VAL A 67 6.37 5.65 4.58
N THR A 68 7.56 5.77 3.98
CA THR A 68 8.75 6.34 4.65
C THR A 68 8.96 7.82 4.33
N GLY A 69 8.27 8.34 3.32
CA GLY A 69 8.39 9.74 2.94
C GLY A 69 7.63 10.07 1.65
N VAL A 70 7.84 11.28 1.14
CA VAL A 70 7.35 11.71 -0.17
C VAL A 70 8.54 12.05 -1.07
N ILE A 71 8.37 11.81 -2.36
CA ILE A 71 9.35 12.18 -3.39
C ILE A 71 8.82 13.44 -4.08
N GLN A 72 9.63 14.49 -4.11
CA GLN A 72 9.32 15.74 -4.82
C GLN A 72 9.60 15.59 -6.32
#